data_AF-A0A2N9MWB8-F1
#
_entry.id   AF-A0A2N9MWB8-F1
#
_cell.length_a   1.000
_cell.length_b   1.000
_cell.length_c   1.000
_cell.angle_alpha   90.00
_cell.angle_beta   90.00
_cell.angle_gamma   90.00
#
_symmetry.space_group_name_H-M   'P 1'
#
loop_
_entity.id
_entity.type
_entity.pdbx_description
1 polymer ?
#
loop_
_entity_poly.entity_id
_entity_poly.type
_entity_poly.pdbx_seq_one_letter_code
_entity_poly.pdbx_strand_id
1 'polypeptide(L)' 'MKRKPQTRTEPVVPPELLEQAKRSVSPDLLKKTTRCSVCGAETASVGDEPLCWVCRRLKISAWKEIEQQMPAQE' A
#
# COMPACT_ATOMS: atom_id res chain seq x y z
N MET A 1 8.63 -12.90 44.58
CA MET A 1 7.47 -13.19 43.72
C MET A 1 7.92 -14.09 42.57
N LYS A 2 7.43 -15.33 42.50
CA LYS A 2 7.87 -16.36 41.55
C LYS A 2 7.15 -16.13 40.21
N ARG A 3 7.87 -15.83 39.13
CA ARG A 3 7.30 -15.64 37.79
C ARG A 3 6.72 -16.97 37.30
N LYS A 4 5.48 -16.98 36.82
CA LYS A 4 4.85 -18.16 36.20
C LYS A 4 5.60 -18.52 34.91
N PRO A 5 5.94 -19.79 34.67
CA PRO A 5 6.50 -20.22 33.40
C PRO A 5 5.43 -20.09 32.31
N GLN A 6 5.72 -19.31 31.27
CA GLN A 6 4.83 -19.17 30.12
C GLN A 6 4.79 -20.54 29.41
N THR A 7 3.64 -21.20 29.54
CA THR A 7 3.42 -22.54 28.99
C THR A 7 3.36 -22.45 27.48
N ARG A 8 4.24 -23.22 26.83
CA ARG A 8 4.32 -23.60 25.42
C ARG A 8 3.81 -22.61 24.36
N THR A 9 4.80 -22.09 23.66
CA THR A 9 4.83 -21.51 22.32
C THR A 9 4.16 -22.42 21.28
N GLU A 10 2.84 -22.52 21.29
CA GLU A 10 2.14 -23.05 20.12
C GLU A 10 2.20 -21.96 19.04
N PRO A 11 2.72 -22.27 17.84
CA PRO A 11 2.79 -21.28 16.79
C PRO A 11 1.36 -20.87 16.44
N VAL A 12 1.05 -19.59 16.67
CA VAL A 12 -0.25 -18.96 16.36
C VAL A 12 -0.63 -19.16 14.88
N VAL A 13 0.38 -19.41 14.03
CA VAL A 13 0.22 -19.63 12.61
C VAL A 13 0.57 -21.09 12.28
N PRO A 14 -0.37 -21.85 11.70
CA PRO A 14 -0.10 -23.16 11.14
C PRO A 14 1.05 -23.13 10.12
N PRO A 15 1.94 -24.14 10.12
CA PRO A 15 3.07 -24.19 9.19
C PRO A 15 2.62 -24.19 7.72
N GLU A 16 1.50 -24.83 7.41
CA GLU A 16 0.92 -24.86 6.06
C GLU A 16 0.58 -23.47 5.53
N LEU A 17 0.03 -22.59 6.38
CA LEU A 17 -0.26 -21.21 6.02
C LEU A 17 1.02 -20.41 5.77
N LEU A 18 2.08 -20.66 6.54
CA LEU A 18 3.38 -20.04 6.32
C LEU A 18 4.01 -20.48 4.99
N GLU A 19 3.92 -21.77 4.66
CA GLU A 19 4.44 -22.29 3.39
C GLU A 19 3.65 -21.76 2.19
N GLN A 20 2.32 -21.70 2.30
CA GLN A 20 1.47 -21.10 1.27
C GLN A 20 1.76 -19.61 1.08
N ALA A 21 1.98 -18.86 2.17
CA ALA A 21 2.36 -17.44 2.10
C ALA A 21 3.71 -17.25 1.40
N LYS A 22 4.70 -18.10 1.70
CA LYS A 22 6.01 -18.09 1.04
C LYS A 22 5.91 -18.37 -0.46
N ARG A 23 5.04 -19.30 -0.88
CA ARG A 23 4.78 -19.59 -2.31
C ARG A 23 4.01 -18.47 -3.01
N SER A 24 3.09 -17.82 -2.30
CA SER A 24 2.29 -16.69 -2.82
C SER A 24 3.10 -15.41 -2.96
N VAL A 25 4.21 -15.29 -2.23
CA VAL A 25 5.25 -14.28 -2.47
C VAL A 25 5.96 -14.60 -3.79
N SER A 26 5.33 -14.21 -4.89
CA SER A 26 6.06 -14.01 -6.14
C SER A 26 6.86 -12.71 -6.00
N PRO A 27 8.19 -12.70 -6.23
CA PRO A 27 8.88 -11.44 -6.44
C PRO A 27 8.18 -10.78 -7.62
N ASP A 28 7.78 -9.54 -7.43
CA ASP A 28 7.03 -8.83 -8.43
C ASP A 28 7.96 -8.48 -9.60
N LEU A 29 8.11 -9.42 -10.52
CA LEU A 29 9.19 -9.42 -11.51
C LEU A 29 9.02 -8.39 -12.62
N LEU A 30 7.99 -7.53 -12.57
CA LEU A 30 7.81 -6.52 -13.62
C LEU A 30 6.93 -5.34 -13.21
N LYS A 31 7.02 -4.84 -11.97
CA LYS A 31 6.41 -3.56 -11.66
C LYS A 31 7.23 -2.44 -12.27
N LYS A 32 6.85 -2.02 -13.48
CA LYS A 32 7.26 -0.74 -14.07
C LYS A 32 7.02 0.32 -13.00
N THR A 33 8.09 0.78 -12.35
CA THR A 33 7.96 1.74 -11.25
C THR A 33 7.43 3.04 -11.82
N THR A 34 6.14 3.29 -11.60
CA THR A 34 5.51 4.56 -11.94
C THR A 34 5.81 5.58 -10.83
N ARG A 35 5.77 6.86 -11.14
CA ARG A 35 5.92 7.93 -10.15
C ARG A 35 4.55 8.47 -9.79
N CYS A 36 4.34 8.78 -8.52
CA CYS A 36 3.12 9.40 -8.02
C CYS A 36 2.88 10.74 -8.74
N SER A 37 1.71 10.93 -9.35
CA SER A 37 1.35 12.18 -10.04
C SER A 37 1.33 13.41 -9.11
N VAL A 38 1.12 13.18 -7.80
CA VAL A 38 1.03 14.25 -6.78
C VAL A 38 2.39 14.61 -6.19
N CYS A 39 3.17 13.63 -5.73
CA CYS A 39 4.41 13.87 -4.97
C CYS A 39 5.69 13.31 -5.63
N GLY A 40 5.58 12.66 -6.79
CA GLY A 40 6.72 12.09 -7.52
C GLY A 40 7.33 10.82 -6.91
N ALA A 41 6.82 10.35 -5.77
CA ALA A 41 7.31 9.14 -5.11
C ALA A 41 7.11 7.90 -5.97
N GLU A 42 8.08 6.99 -5.95
CA GLU A 42 7.99 5.71 -6.64
C GLU A 42 6.80 4.89 -6.15
N THR A 43 6.02 4.36 -7.09
CA THR A 43 4.79 3.66 -6.80
C THR A 43 4.53 2.52 -7.78
N ALA A 44 3.96 1.47 -7.21
CA ALA A 44 3.62 0.19 -7.82
C ALA A 44 2.27 0.20 -8.55
N SER A 45 1.53 1.30 -8.48
CA SER A 45 0.12 1.40 -8.89
C SER A 45 -0.03 1.59 -10.40
N VAL A 46 -0.47 0.53 -11.08
CA VAL A 46 -0.98 0.57 -12.46
C VAL A 46 -2.48 0.85 -12.42
N GLY A 47 -2.86 2.07 -12.05
CA GLY A 47 -4.24 2.57 -12.13
C GLY A 47 -4.33 3.72 -13.13
N ASP A 48 -5.55 4.17 -13.42
CA ASP A 48 -5.84 5.34 -14.28
C ASP A 48 -5.05 6.59 -13.84
N GLU A 49 -4.87 6.76 -12.53
CA GLU A 49 -3.96 7.74 -11.95
C GLU A 49 -2.90 7.05 -11.06
N PRO A 50 -1.60 7.10 -11.42
CA PRO A 50 -0.54 6.52 -10.60
C PRO A 50 -0.34 7.38 -9.35
N LEU A 51 -1.01 7.01 -8.26
CA LEU A 51 -0.87 7.63 -6.94
C LEU A 51 -0.19 6.68 -5.97
N CYS A 52 0.67 7.21 -5.10
CA CYS A 52 1.15 6.47 -3.94
C CYS A 52 0.02 6.25 -2.93
N TRP A 53 0.16 5.22 -2.07
CA TRP A 53 -0.87 4.84 -1.09
C TRP A 53 -1.27 5.99 -0.15
N VAL A 54 -0.33 6.90 0.14
CA VAL A 54 -0.56 8.11 0.97
C VAL A 54 -1.45 9.10 0.22
N CYS A 55 -1.03 9.53 -0.99
CA CYS A 55 -1.80 10.48 -1.79
C CYS A 55 -3.19 9.95 -2.15
N ARG A 56 -3.32 8.63 -2.34
CA ARG A 56 -4.61 7.96 -2.55
C ARG A 56 -5.52 8.04 -1.33
N ARG A 57 -4.98 7.81 -0.13
CA ARG A 57 -5.76 7.87 1.14
C ARG A 57 -6.14 9.29 1.51
N LEU A 58 -5.25 10.24 1.25
CA LEU A 58 -5.48 11.66 1.51
C LEU A 58 -6.35 12.33 0.43
N LYS A 59 -6.75 11.61 -0.63
CA LYS A 59 -7.55 12.13 -1.76
C LYS A 59 -6.99 13.45 -2.34
N ILE A 60 -5.66 13.59 -2.38
CA ILE A 60 -5.02 14.84 -2.79
C ILE A 60 -5.22 15.11 -4.29
N SER A 61 -5.44 14.08 -5.11
CA SER A 61 -5.71 14.27 -6.53
C SER A 61 -6.94 15.13 -6.82
N ALA A 62 -7.98 15.05 -5.97
CA ALA A 62 -9.18 15.89 -6.09
C ALA A 62 -8.91 17.38 -5.86
N TRP A 63 -7.82 17.74 -5.17
CA TRP A 63 -7.47 19.14 -4.91
C TRP A 63 -6.86 19.80 -6.15
N LYS A 64 -6.11 19.02 -6.94
CA LYS A 64 -5.53 19.48 -8.20
C LYS A 64 -6.59 19.75 -9.27
N GLU A 65 -7.68 18.98 -9.26
CA GLU A 65 -8.84 19.16 -10.15
C GLU A 65 -9.60 20.45 -9.84
N ILE A 66 -9.80 20.78 -8.54
CA ILE A 66 -10.51 21.99 -8.11
C ILE A 66 -9.73 23.27 -8.47
N GLU A 67 -8.40 23.25 -8.41
CA GLU A 67 -7.57 24.40 -8.82
C GLU A 67 -7.61 24.63 -10.34
N GLN A 68 -7.82 23.58 -11.14
CA GLN A 68 -8.00 23.69 -12.59
C GLN A 68 -9.43 24.06 -13.02
N GLN A 69 -10.44 23.90 -12.15
CA GLN A 69 -11.77 24.44 -12.40
C GLN A 69 -11.73 25.96 -12.21
N MET A 70 -11.34 26.67 -13.27
CA MET A 70 -11.56 28.10 -13.42
C MET A 70 -13.04 28.38 -13.10
N PRO A 71 -13.39 29.27 -12.16
CA PRO A 71 -14.78 29.67 -11.99
C PRO A 71 -15.23 30.27 -13.31
N ALA A 72 -16.22 29.65 -13.95
CA ALA A 72 -16.92 30.25 -15.08
C ALA A 72 -17.34 31.65 -14.64
N GLN A 73 -16.74 32.67 -15.24
CA GLN A 73 -17.07 34.06 -14.97
C GLN A 73 -18.54 34.27 -15.32
N GLU A 74 -19.33 34.74 -14.36
CA GLU A 74 -20.63 35.39 -14.60
C GLU A 74 -20.43 36.79 -15.20
#